data_AF-A0A946VQZ1-F1
#
_entry.id   AF-A0A946VQZ1-F1
#
_cell.length_a   1.000
_cell.length_b   1.000
_cell.length_c   1.000
_cell.angle_alpha   90.00
_cell.angle_beta   90.00
_cell.angle_gamma   90.00
#
_symmetry.space_group_name_H-M   'P 1'
#
loop_
_entity.id
_entity.type
_entity.pdbx_description
1 polymer ?
#
loop_
_entity_poly.entity_id
_entity_poly.type
_entity_poly.pdbx_seq_one_letter_code
_entity_poly.pdbx_strand_id
1 'polypeptide(L)'
;MAAIHREGSGLILGSHDEIAEVLSRSLSQSGIVLNERDLAPAFFDLSTRIAGELFQKIINYHSLLAIVVVDPARYGERFSELVHEHQDHSHIRFFKNQTDAELWLTAVT
;
A
#
# COMPACT_ATOMS: atom_id res chain seq x y z
N MET A 1 -24.31 -7.84 7.87
CA MET A 1 -22.96 -8.09 8.39
C MET A 1 -22.16 -8.76 7.30
N ALA A 2 -21.47 -7.97 6.46
CA ALA A 2 -20.67 -8.51 5.38
C ALA A 2 -19.45 -9.21 5.98
N ALA A 3 -19.38 -10.52 5.79
CA ALA A 3 -18.23 -11.33 6.16
C ALA A 3 -17.04 -10.84 5.34
N ILE A 4 -16.09 -10.20 6.02
CA ILE A 4 -14.77 -9.89 5.48
C ILE A 4 -14.15 -11.24 5.13
N HIS A 5 -14.13 -11.59 3.84
CA HIS A 5 -13.40 -12.75 3.34
C HIS A 5 -11.92 -12.54 3.68
N ARG A 6 -11.48 -13.10 4.81
CA ARG A 6 -10.08 -13.26 5.15
C ARG A 6 -9.54 -14.45 4.37
N GLU A 7 -9.42 -14.32 3.06
CA GLU A 7 -8.49 -15.16 2.31
C GLU A 7 -7.13 -14.47 2.34
N GLY A 8 -6.24 -15.00 3.17
CA GLY A 8 -4.82 -14.73 3.06
C GLY A 8 -4.29 -15.35 1.76
N SER A 9 -4.59 -14.74 0.62
CA SER A 9 -3.91 -15.06 -0.63
C SER A 9 -2.55 -14.38 -0.57
N GLY A 10 -1.50 -15.21 -0.47
CA GLY A 10 -0.09 -14.88 -0.25
C GLY A 10 0.53 -13.96 -1.31
N LEU A 11 0.02 -12.74 -1.40
CA LEU A 11 0.56 -11.68 -2.21
C LEU A 11 1.73 -11.08 -1.47
N ILE A 12 2.92 -11.30 -2.00
CA ILE A 12 4.12 -10.59 -1.59
C ILE A 12 4.52 -9.72 -2.77
N LEU A 13 4.33 -8.40 -2.65
CA LEU A 13 4.71 -7.45 -3.69
C LEU A 13 6.23 -7.31 -3.69
N GLY A 14 6.88 -8.01 -4.63
CA GLY A 14 8.34 -8.00 -4.77
C GLY A 14 8.84 -7.82 -6.20
N SER A 15 7.94 -7.80 -7.17
CA SER A 15 8.22 -7.52 -8.58
C SER A 15 7.08 -6.71 -9.21
N HIS A 16 7.24 -6.38 -10.48
CA HIS A 16 6.21 -5.68 -11.23
C HIS A 16 5.00 -6.56 -11.56
N ASP A 17 5.17 -7.90 -11.56
CA ASP A 17 4.12 -8.85 -11.93
C ASP A 17 3.00 -8.89 -10.87
N GLU A 18 3.32 -8.70 -9.59
CA GLU A 18 2.31 -8.69 -8.52
C GLU A 18 1.49 -7.40 -8.45
N ILE A 19 1.89 -6.32 -9.15
CA ILE A 19 1.17 -5.03 -9.11
C ILE A 19 -0.26 -5.19 -9.63
N ALA A 20 -0.47 -6.01 -10.67
CA ALA A 20 -1.80 -6.23 -11.23
C ALA A 20 -2.77 -6.85 -10.21
N GLU A 21 -2.26 -7.76 -9.38
CA GLU A 21 -3.04 -8.41 -8.32
C GLU A 21 -3.38 -7.43 -7.19
N VAL A 22 -2.43 -6.57 -6.78
CA VAL A 22 -2.69 -5.49 -5.81
C VAL A 22 -3.83 -4.59 -6.31
N LEU A 23 -3.78 -4.18 -7.58
CA LEU A 23 -4.80 -3.30 -8.17
C LEU A 23 -6.16 -3.98 -8.25
N SER A 24 -6.20 -5.24 -8.68
CA SER A 24 -7.44 -6.03 -8.76
C SER A 24 -8.17 -6.06 -7.42
N ARG A 25 -7.43 -6.32 -6.33
CA ARG A 25 -7.98 -6.30 -4.96
C ARG A 25 -8.43 -4.91 -4.54
N SER A 26 -7.61 -3.89 -4.77
CA SER A 26 -7.92 -2.51 -4.45
C SER A 26 -9.22 -2.05 -5.10
N LEU A 27 -9.42 -2.37 -6.38
CA LEU A 27 -10.63 -2.02 -7.12
C LEU A 27 -11.87 -2.81 -6.65
N SER A 28 -11.68 -4.04 -6.17
CA SER A 28 -12.78 -4.89 -5.69
C SER A 28 -13.30 -4.49 -4.30
N GLN A 29 -12.51 -3.75 -3.50
CA GLN A 29 -12.77 -3.48 -2.08
C GLN A 29 -12.79 -1.98 -1.72
N SER A 30 -12.95 -1.09 -2.71
CA SER A 30 -12.86 0.38 -2.53
C SER A 30 -11.55 0.84 -1.89
N GLY A 31 -10.47 0.10 -2.13
CA GLY A 31 -9.14 0.34 -1.58
C GLY A 31 -8.50 -0.93 -1.02
N ILE A 32 -7.24 -0.83 -0.63
CA ILE A 32 -6.49 -1.93 -0.02
C ILE A 32 -5.54 -1.44 1.07
N VAL A 33 -5.36 -2.26 2.09
CA VAL A 33 -4.29 -2.12 3.09
C VAL A 33 -3.22 -3.16 2.84
N LEU A 34 -1.96 -2.72 2.69
CA LEU A 34 -0.78 -3.59 2.66
C LEU A 34 0.04 -3.41 3.94
N ASN A 35 0.48 -4.50 4.54
CA ASN A 35 1.40 -4.50 5.69
C ASN A 35 2.82 -4.82 5.23
N GLU A 36 3.82 -4.56 6.08
CA GLU A 36 5.22 -4.96 5.82
C GLU A 36 5.37 -6.44 5.43
N ARG A 37 4.51 -7.34 5.93
CA ARG A 37 4.52 -8.76 5.56
C ARG A 37 4.02 -9.08 4.15
N ASP A 38 3.31 -8.13 3.52
CA ASP A 38 2.77 -8.23 2.16
C ASP A 38 3.74 -7.58 1.14
N LEU A 39 4.89 -7.06 1.60
CA LEU A 39 5.89 -6.33 0.82
C LEU A 39 7.25 -7.03 0.90
N ALA A 40 7.85 -7.34 -0.26
CA ALA A 40 9.21 -7.87 -0.29
C ALA A 40 10.24 -6.75 -0.02
N PRO A 41 11.48 -7.08 0.37
CA PRO A 41 12.57 -6.10 0.48
C PRO A 41 12.74 -5.22 -0.77
N ALA A 42 12.47 -5.77 -1.96
CA ALA A 42 12.55 -5.05 -3.23
C ALA A 42 11.57 -3.86 -3.31
N PHE A 43 10.42 -3.91 -2.64
CA PHE A 43 9.47 -2.79 -2.60
C PHE A 43 10.08 -1.56 -1.90
N PHE A 44 10.85 -1.80 -0.84
CA PHE A 44 11.48 -0.75 -0.04
C PHE A 44 12.72 -0.16 -0.71
N ASP A 45 13.36 -0.91 -1.61
CA ASP A 45 14.40 -0.40 -2.50
C ASP A 45 13.75 0.39 -3.66
N LEU A 46 13.68 1.71 -3.51
CA LEU A 46 13.07 2.60 -4.50
C LEU A 46 13.75 2.56 -5.87
N SER A 47 14.98 2.05 -5.98
CA SER A 47 15.66 1.89 -7.27
C SER A 47 15.02 0.81 -8.15
N THR A 48 14.28 -0.14 -7.55
CA THR A 48 13.54 -1.19 -8.27
C THR A 48 12.35 -0.64 -9.07
N ARG A 49 11.87 0.56 -8.72
CA ARG A 49 10.68 1.23 -9.28
C ARG A 49 9.33 0.56 -8.99
N ILE A 50 9.29 -0.51 -8.21
CA ILE A 50 8.05 -1.24 -7.89
C ILE A 50 7.05 -0.33 -7.17
N ALA A 51 7.47 0.38 -6.13
CA ALA A 51 6.60 1.30 -5.39
C ALA A 51 6.07 2.42 -6.30
N GLY A 52 6.94 3.01 -7.12
CA GLY A 52 6.56 4.07 -8.06
C GLY A 52 5.52 3.60 -9.09
N GLU A 53 5.72 2.42 -9.68
CA GLU A 53 4.76 1.86 -10.64
C GLU A 53 3.41 1.53 -9.99
N LEU A 54 3.42 0.95 -8.79
CA LEU A 54 2.19 0.72 -8.04
C LEU A 54 1.45 2.04 -7.78
N PHE A 55 2.17 3.07 -7.31
CA PHE A 55 1.57 4.36 -6.94
C PHE A 55 0.96 5.06 -8.15
N GLN A 56 1.68 5.06 -9.27
CA GLN A 56 1.17 5.58 -10.53
C GLN A 56 -0.12 4.88 -10.94
N LYS A 57 -0.18 3.55 -10.85
CA LYS A 57 -1.41 2.81 -11.18
C LYS A 57 -2.54 3.09 -10.18
N ILE A 58 -2.28 3.17 -8.87
CA ILE A 58 -3.32 3.52 -7.89
C ILE A 58 -3.94 4.88 -8.22
N ILE A 59 -3.12 5.87 -8.57
CA ILE A 59 -3.57 7.21 -8.97
C ILE A 59 -4.35 7.15 -10.29
N ASN A 60 -3.80 6.50 -11.32
CA ASN A 60 -4.42 6.42 -12.65
C ASN A 60 -5.80 5.74 -12.63
N TYR A 61 -5.98 4.77 -11.73
CA TYR A 61 -7.24 4.04 -11.57
C TYR A 61 -8.14 4.62 -10.48
N HIS A 62 -7.76 5.77 -9.88
CA HIS A 62 -8.50 6.44 -8.81
C HIS A 62 -8.84 5.52 -7.63
N SER A 63 -7.98 4.55 -7.33
CA SER A 63 -8.15 3.65 -6.19
C SER A 63 -7.49 4.22 -4.93
N LEU A 64 -7.60 3.51 -3.80
CA LEU A 64 -7.01 3.90 -2.53
C LEU A 64 -6.03 2.83 -2.03
N LEU A 65 -4.85 3.26 -1.59
CA LEU A 65 -3.82 2.40 -1.05
C LEU A 65 -3.37 2.91 0.32
N ALA A 66 -3.55 2.10 1.35
CA ALA A 66 -2.94 2.31 2.65
C ALA A 66 -1.77 1.34 2.85
N ILE A 67 -0.64 1.84 3.32
CA ILE A 67 0.53 1.00 3.62
C ILE A 67 0.88 1.14 5.10
N VAL A 68 0.95 0.02 5.82
CA VAL A 68 1.32 -0.03 7.23
C VAL A 68 2.81 -0.34 7.35
N VAL A 69 3.58 0.64 7.82
CA VAL A 69 5.02 0.54 8.12
C VAL A 69 5.27 1.20 9.49
N VAL A 70 5.69 0.40 10.48
CA VAL A 70 5.84 0.87 11.86
C VAL A 70 7.01 1.86 11.99
N ASP A 71 8.11 1.56 11.30
CA ASP A 71 9.36 2.31 11.41
C ASP A 71 10.01 2.49 10.03
N PRO A 72 9.60 3.53 9.26
CA PRO A 72 10.12 3.81 7.92
C PRO A 72 11.63 4.01 7.86
N ALA A 73 12.25 4.46 8.96
CA ALA A 73 13.68 4.72 9.02
C ALA A 73 14.53 3.45 8.83
N ARG A 74 13.97 2.26 9.07
CA ARG A 74 14.64 0.96 8.83
C ARG A 74 14.93 0.69 7.36
N TYR A 75 14.22 1.35 6.46
CA TYR A 75 14.34 1.19 5.02
C TYR A 75 15.18 2.30 4.36
N GLY A 76 15.80 3.17 5.17
CA GLY A 76 16.70 4.23 4.73
C GLY A 76 16.01 5.58 4.51
N GLU A 77 16.84 6.61 4.34
CA GLU A 77 16.41 8.02 4.25
C GLU A 77 15.42 8.25 3.12
N ARG A 78 15.69 7.74 1.91
CA ARG A 78 14.82 7.91 0.74
C ARG A 78 13.42 7.34 0.93
N PHE A 79 13.31 6.19 1.60
CA PHE A 79 12.00 5.61 1.91
C PHE A 79 11.27 6.44 2.97
N SER A 80 12.00 6.93 3.98
CA SER A 80 11.42 7.83 4.99
C SER A 80 10.94 9.16 4.38
N GLU A 81 11.67 9.72 3.41
CA GLU A 81 11.24 10.90 2.63
C GLU A 81 9.94 10.59 1.88
N LEU A 82 9.89 9.47 1.15
CA LEU A 82 8.69 9.03 0.43
C LEU A 82 7.47 8.93 1.36
N VAL A 83 7.64 8.32 2.54
CA VAL A 83 6.57 8.20 3.53
C VAL A 83 6.09 9.58 4.00
N HIS A 84 7.00 10.51 4.23
CA HIS A 84 6.67 11.86 4.65
C HIS A 84 5.91 12.64 3.57
N GLU A 85 6.31 12.52 2.30
CA GLU A 85 5.62 13.13 1.15
C GLU A 85 4.18 12.62 1.00
N HIS A 86 3.91 11.39 1.42
CA HIS A 86 2.60 10.75 1.30
C HIS A 86 1.72 10.85 2.56
N GLN A 87 2.10 11.64 3.57
CA GLN A 87 1.33 11.75 4.81
C GLN A 87 -0.12 12.24 4.59
N ASP A 88 -0.32 13.16 3.65
CA ASP A 88 -1.61 13.79 3.35
C ASP A 88 -2.11 13.53 1.92
N HIS A 89 -1.44 12.64 1.18
CA HIS A 89 -1.79 12.35 -0.20
C HIS A 89 -3.20 11.72 -0.31
N SER A 90 -3.93 12.04 -1.39
CA SER A 90 -5.37 11.73 -1.49
C SER A 90 -5.68 10.26 -1.77
N HIS A 91 -4.78 9.56 -2.47
CA HIS A 91 -4.98 8.17 -2.89
C HIS A 91 -4.09 7.16 -2.17
N ILE A 92 -3.00 7.63 -1.55
CA ILE A 92 -1.93 6.76 -1.06
C ILE A 92 -1.47 7.35 0.26
N ARG A 93 -1.54 6.58 1.35
CA ARG A 93 -1.08 7.03 2.66
C ARG A 93 -0.34 5.93 3.41
N PHE A 94 0.59 6.35 4.25
CA PHE A 94 1.32 5.46 5.14
C PHE A 94 0.86 5.62 6.58
N PHE A 95 0.81 4.50 7.30
CA PHE A 95 0.33 4.42 8.67
C PHE A 95 1.26 3.58 9.53
N LYS A 96 1.27 3.84 10.84
CA LYS A 96 2.05 3.06 11.80
C LYS A 96 1.32 1.81 12.31
N ASN A 97 0.02 1.71 12.05
CA ASN A 97 -0.80 0.61 12.51
C ASN A 97 -1.97 0.35 11.55
N GLN A 98 -2.51 -0.86 11.64
CA GLN A 98 -3.61 -1.34 10.80
C GLN A 98 -4.91 -0.56 11.02
N THR A 99 -5.21 -0.18 12.27
CA THR A 99 -6.48 0.46 12.62
C THR A 99 -6.63 1.83 11.95
N ASP A 100 -5.60 2.67 11.99
CA ASP A 100 -5.64 3.99 11.36
C ASP A 100 -5.76 3.90 9.82
N ALA A 101 -5.10 2.90 9.23
CA ALA A 101 -5.18 2.62 7.79
C ALA A 101 -6.61 2.25 7.36
N GLU A 102 -7.25 1.35 8.11
CA GLU A 102 -8.64 0.93 7.86
C GLU A 102 -9.61 2.08 8.06
N LEU A 103 -9.45 2.86 9.14
CA LEU A 103 -10.29 4.02 9.40
C LEU A 103 -10.22 5.03 8.26
N TRP A 104 -9.03 5.33 7.74
CA TRP A 104 -8.88 6.23 6.61
C TRP A 104 -9.62 5.73 5.37
N LEU A 105 -9.48 4.45 5.00
CA LEU A 105 -10.20 3.89 3.84
C LEU A 105 -11.73 4.01 3.99
N THR A 106 -12.25 3.77 5.20
CA THR A 106 -13.70 3.89 5.46
C THR A 106 -14.19 5.34 5.52
N ALA A 107 -13.32 6.31 5.82
CA ALA A 107 -13.70 7.71 5.89
C ALA A 107 -13.72 8.39 4.51
N VAL A 108 -13.00 7.83 3.53
CA VAL A 108 -12.94 8.34 2.15
C VAL A 108 -14.05 7.73 1.26
N THR A 109 -14.60 6.57 1.66
CA THR A 109 -15.67 5.85 0.94
C THR A 109 -17.06 6.30 1.38
#